data_AF-A0A356Z8E5-F1
#
_entry.id   AF-A0A356Z8E5-F1
#
_cell.length_a   1.000
_cell.length_b   1.000
_cell.length_c   1.000
_cell.angle_alpha   90.00
_cell.angle_beta   90.00
_cell.angle_gamma   90.00
#
_symmetry.space_group_name_H-M   'P 1'
#
loop_
_entity.id
_entity.type
_entity.pdbx_description
1 polymer ?
#
loop_
_entity_poly.entity_id
_entity_poly.type
_entity_poly.pdbx_seq_one_letter_code
_entity_poly.pdbx_strand_id
1 'polypeptide(L)'
;VDLVLEEVEKIKQKYGDKVFEIGQFYRKENLQAHYRNTAPEIWEQTDGQLDVFIMCQGTGGTVTGTAKYLKEKNPDIKVYISEPQESPILA
;
A
#
# COMPACT_ATOMS: atom_id res chain seq x y z
N VAL A 1 -2.82 -16.78 2.20
CA VAL A 1 -2.43 -15.75 3.20
C VAL A 1 -2.90 -16.18 4.59
N ASP A 2 -4.14 -16.64 4.71
CA ASP A 2 -4.78 -17.00 5.99
C ASP A 2 -3.99 -18.02 6.82
N LEU A 3 -3.51 -19.11 6.20
CA LEU A 3 -2.67 -20.11 6.90
C LEU A 3 -1.41 -19.51 7.54
N VAL A 4 -0.82 -18.49 6.90
CA VAL A 4 0.36 -17.80 7.45
C VAL A 4 -0.05 -16.91 8.62
N LEU A 5 -1.19 -16.21 8.52
CA LEU A 5 -1.71 -15.36 9.60
C LEU A 5 -2.08 -16.19 10.83
N GLU A 6 -2.69 -17.37 10.64
CA GLU A 6 -2.97 -18.31 11.74
C GLU A 6 -1.68 -18.76 12.45
N GLU A 7 -0.64 -19.05 11.69
CA GLU A 7 0.64 -19.50 12.26
C GLU A 7 1.37 -18.36 12.99
N VAL A 8 1.33 -17.13 12.46
CA VAL A 8 1.82 -15.92 13.15
C VAL A 8 1.15 -15.78 14.51
N GLU A 9 -0.16 -16.05 14.59
CA GLU A 9 -0.89 -15.92 15.85
C GLU A 9 -0.55 -17.00 16.88
N LYS A 10 -0.31 -18.24 16.44
CA LYS A 10 0.24 -19.28 17.31
C LYS A 10 1.62 -18.92 17.84
N ILE A 11 2.49 -18.37 16.99
CA ILE A 11 3.84 -17.93 17.37
C ILE A 11 3.75 -16.81 18.42
N LYS A 12 2.90 -15.80 18.21
CA LYS A 12 2.67 -14.71 19.18
C LYS A 12 2.15 -15.24 20.52
N GLN A 13 1.21 -16.19 20.51
CA GLN A 13 0.72 -16.82 21.73
C GLN A 13 1.81 -17.60 22.48
N LYS A 14 2.69 -18.31 21.75
CA LYS A 14 3.75 -19.12 22.34
C LYS A 14 4.88 -18.30 22.97
N TYR A 15 5.24 -17.17 22.35
CA TYR A 15 6.43 -16.41 22.73
C TYR A 15 6.13 -15.04 23.35
N GLY A 16 4.88 -14.58 23.31
CA GLY A 16 4.41 -13.32 23.90
C GLY A 16 5.18 -12.12 23.38
N ASP A 17 5.60 -11.24 24.30
CA ASP A 17 6.28 -9.97 24.01
C ASP A 17 7.64 -10.10 23.32
N LYS A 18 8.16 -11.33 23.17
CA LYS A 18 9.38 -11.60 22.39
C LYS A 18 9.13 -11.55 20.88
N VAL A 19 7.87 -11.49 20.45
CA VAL A 19 7.49 -11.49 19.04
C VAL A 19 6.89 -10.14 18.67
N PHE A 20 7.42 -9.57 17.59
CA PHE A 20 6.88 -8.36 17.00
C PHE A 20 6.43 -8.64 15.57
N GLU A 21 5.14 -8.46 15.31
CA GLU A 21 4.57 -8.58 13.98
C GLU A 21 4.55 -7.21 13.28
N ILE A 22 5.12 -7.18 12.07
CA ILE A 22 5.12 -5.98 11.22
C ILE A 22 3.70 -5.64 10.74
N GLY A 23 2.88 -6.62 10.37
CA GLY A 23 1.45 -6.37 10.11
C GLY A 23 1.15 -5.50 8.88
N GLN A 24 1.72 -5.83 7.72
CA GLN A 24 1.66 -4.99 6.51
C GLN A 24 0.24 -4.64 6.02
N PHE A 25 -0.78 -5.44 6.38
CA PHE A 25 -2.16 -5.25 5.95
C PHE A 25 -2.94 -4.25 6.82
N TYR A 26 -2.53 -4.02 8.07
CA TYR A 26 -3.28 -3.18 9.01
C TYR A 26 -2.48 -1.99 9.54
N ARG A 27 -1.14 -2.03 9.45
CA ARG A 27 -0.29 -0.93 9.89
C ARG A 27 -0.33 0.25 8.94
N LYS A 28 -0.54 1.43 9.51
CA LYS A 28 -0.60 2.70 8.76
C LYS A 28 0.76 3.06 8.15
N GLU A 29 1.84 2.57 8.75
CA GLU A 29 3.22 2.79 8.32
C GLU A 29 3.46 2.34 6.87
N ASN A 30 2.78 1.28 6.41
CA ASN A 30 2.83 0.84 5.02
C ASN A 30 2.38 1.95 4.06
N LEU A 31 1.17 2.48 4.28
CA LEU A 31 0.63 3.60 3.51
C LEU A 31 1.49 4.87 3.66
N GLN A 32 1.88 5.19 4.90
CA GLN A 32 2.64 6.41 5.20
C GLN A 32 4.00 6.45 4.51
N ALA A 33 4.66 5.30 4.34
CA ALA A 33 5.92 5.22 3.61
C ALA A 33 5.77 5.73 2.17
N HIS A 34 4.69 5.35 1.48
CA HIS A 34 4.45 5.78 0.11
C HIS A 34 4.00 7.23 0.01
N TYR A 35 3.16 7.68 0.94
CA TYR A 35 2.75 9.09 1.00
C TYR A 35 3.93 10.03 1.25
N ARG A 36 4.88 9.64 2.13
CA ARG A 36 5.99 10.50 2.55
C ARG A 36 7.22 10.44 1.65
N ASN A 37 7.38 9.34 0.91
CA ASN A 37 8.59 9.11 0.10
C ASN A 37 8.23 8.91 -1.37
N THR A 38 7.62 7.76 -1.71
CA THR A 38 7.35 7.37 -3.11
C THR A 38 6.56 8.43 -3.89
N ALA A 39 5.56 9.05 -3.28
CA ALA A 39 4.71 10.01 -3.97
C ALA A 39 5.38 11.36 -4.23
N PRO A 40 6.08 11.98 -3.25
CA PRO A 40 6.96 13.12 -3.52
C PRO A 40 7.99 12.85 -4.60
N GLU A 41 8.64 11.68 -4.59
CA GLU A 41 9.65 11.31 -5.61
C GLU A 41 9.03 11.31 -7.01
N ILE A 42 7.87 10.67 -7.20
CA ILE A 42 7.15 10.68 -8.48
C ILE A 42 6.77 12.11 -8.89
N TRP A 43 6.26 12.92 -7.97
CA TRP A 43 5.83 14.29 -8.26
C TRP A 43 7.01 15.19 -8.68
N GLU A 44 8.14 15.07 -7.98
CA GLU A 44 9.37 15.82 -8.28
C GLU A 44 9.97 15.36 -9.61
N GLN A 45 10.09 14.06 -9.83
CA GLN A 45 10.71 13.50 -11.05
C GLN A 45 9.87 13.74 -12.32
N THR A 46 8.58 14.04 -12.17
CA THR A 46 7.70 14.39 -13.29
C THR A 46 7.55 15.90 -13.46
N ASP A 47 8.23 16.72 -12.64
CA ASP A 47 8.02 18.17 -12.58
C ASP A 47 6.53 18.54 -12.42
N GLY A 48 5.76 17.70 -11.72
CA GLY A 48 4.31 17.84 -11.57
C GLY A 48 3.48 17.55 -12.83
N GLN A 49 4.09 17.09 -13.92
CA GLN A 49 3.44 16.72 -15.18
C GLN A 49 3.03 15.25 -15.15
N LEU A 50 2.00 14.95 -14.38
CA LEU A 50 1.43 13.61 -14.25
C LEU A 50 -0.09 13.66 -14.50
N ASP A 51 -0.57 12.90 -15.47
CA ASP A 51 -2.00 12.77 -15.76
C ASP A 51 -2.61 11.50 -15.17
N VAL A 52 -1.83 10.40 -15.15
CA VAL A 52 -2.32 9.07 -14.81
C VAL A 52 -1.29 8.31 -13.96
N PHE A 53 -1.78 7.64 -12.91
CA PHE A 53 -1.02 6.73 -12.07
C PHE A 53 -1.68 5.34 -12.08
N ILE A 54 -0.93 4.29 -12.47
CA ILE A 54 -1.45 2.93 -12.63
C ILE A 54 -0.58 1.94 -11.88
N MET A 55 -1.13 1.20 -10.91
CA MET A 55 -0.36 0.24 -10.10
C MET A 55 -1.13 -1.06 -9.86
N CYS A 56 -0.40 -2.15 -9.66
CA CYS A 56 -0.99 -3.38 -9.16
C CYS A 56 -1.35 -3.26 -7.67
N GLN A 57 -2.46 -3.88 -7.25
CA GLN A 57 -2.85 -3.94 -5.85
C GLN A 57 -2.34 -5.22 -5.18
N GLY A 58 -1.88 -5.07 -3.93
CA GLY A 58 -1.48 -6.16 -3.04
C GLY A 58 -2.01 -5.88 -1.63
N THR A 59 -1.25 -5.20 -0.78
CA THR A 59 -1.79 -4.68 0.49
C THR A 59 -2.63 -3.41 0.31
N GLY A 60 -2.51 -2.74 -0.84
CA GLY A 60 -3.09 -1.43 -1.10
C GLY A 60 -2.27 -0.24 -0.56
N GLY A 61 -1.16 -0.48 0.15
CA GLY A 61 -0.33 0.58 0.75
C GLY A 61 0.20 1.57 -0.29
N THR A 62 0.77 1.07 -1.38
CA THR A 62 1.34 1.90 -2.46
C THR A 62 0.29 2.76 -3.14
N VAL A 63 -0.78 2.16 -3.65
CA VAL A 63 -1.83 2.93 -4.33
C VAL A 63 -2.47 3.94 -3.38
N THR A 64 -2.78 3.57 -2.14
CA THR A 64 -3.47 4.48 -1.21
C THR A 64 -2.58 5.65 -0.80
N GLY A 65 -1.32 5.37 -0.43
CA GLY A 65 -0.38 6.40 0.01
C GLY A 65 -0.01 7.35 -1.13
N THR A 66 0.31 6.79 -2.31
CA THR A 66 0.72 7.57 -3.46
C THR A 66 -0.45 8.35 -4.07
N ALA A 67 -1.60 7.72 -4.29
CA ALA A 67 -2.77 8.40 -4.82
C ALA A 67 -3.22 9.55 -3.92
N LYS A 68 -3.20 9.37 -2.59
CA LYS A 68 -3.59 10.43 -1.65
C LYS A 68 -2.72 11.67 -1.84
N TYR A 69 -1.39 11.52 -1.80
CA TYR A 69 -0.48 12.65 -1.99
C TYR A 69 -0.66 13.30 -3.36
N LEU A 70 -0.71 12.50 -4.43
CA LEU A 70 -0.86 13.02 -5.80
C LEU A 70 -2.18 13.79 -5.97
N LYS A 71 -3.28 13.29 -5.39
CA LYS A 71 -4.59 13.96 -5.43
C LYS A 71 -4.63 15.27 -4.63
N GLU A 72 -3.83 15.38 -3.57
CA GLU A 72 -3.66 16.65 -2.85
C GLU A 72 -2.88 17.68 -3.68
N LYS A 73 -1.99 17.24 -4.58
CA LYS A 73 -1.26 18.12 -5.52
C LYS A 73 -2.10 18.51 -6.73
N ASN A 74 -2.77 17.52 -7.33
CA ASN A 74 -3.68 17.73 -8.46
C ASN A 74 -4.84 16.71 -8.37
N PRO A 75 -6.07 17.16 -8.06
CA PRO A 75 -7.23 16.27 -7.94
C PRO A 75 -7.64 15.64 -9.28
N ASP A 76 -7.19 16.16 -10.42
CA ASP A 76 -7.59 15.66 -11.75
C ASP A 76 -6.86 14.37 -12.16
N ILE A 77 -5.71 14.08 -11.55
CA ILE A 77 -4.87 12.88 -11.82
C ILE A 77 -5.73 11.62 -11.76
N LYS A 78 -5.73 10.79 -12.80
CA LYS A 78 -6.48 9.53 -12.79
C LYS A 78 -5.65 8.43 -12.11
N VAL A 79 -6.31 7.63 -11.28
CA VAL A 79 -5.69 6.52 -10.57
C VAL A 79 -6.39 5.24 -10.99
N TYR A 80 -5.63 4.31 -11.56
CA TYR A 80 -6.12 3.00 -11.98
C TYR A 80 -5.40 1.91 -11.22
N ILE A 81 -6.14 0.83 -10.95
CA ILE A 81 -5.65 -0.33 -10.24
C ILE A 81 -5.75 -1.54 -11.17
N SER A 82 -4.68 -2.31 -11.22
CA SER A 82 -4.67 -3.62 -11.86
C SER A 82 -4.67 -4.72 -10.79
N GLU A 83 -5.46 -5.76 -11.01
CA GLU A 83 -5.43 -6.99 -10.19
C GLU A 83 -5.45 -8.24 -11.07
N PRO A 84 -4.92 -9.38 -10.59
CA PRO A 84 -5.01 -10.65 -11.31
C PRO A 84 -6.45 -11.16 -11.35
N GLN A 85 -6.90 -11.64 -12.51
CA GLN A 85 -8.24 -12.20 -12.67
C GLN A 85 -8.46 -13.45 -11.79
N GLU A 86 -7.41 -14.21 -11.51
CA GLU A 86 -7.44 -15.42 -10.71
C GLU A 86 -7.49 -15.14 -9.19
N SER A 87 -7.27 -13.89 -8.78
CA SER A 87 -7.33 -13.47 -7.37
C SER A 87 -7.88 -12.04 -7.23
N PRO A 88 -9.13 -11.79 -7.66
CA PRO A 88 -9.71 -10.46 -7.59
C PRO A 88 -10.18 -10.17 -6.16
N ILE A 89 -9.72 -9.05 -5.60
CA ILE A 89 -10.14 -8.54 -4.29
C ILE A 89 -11.07 -7.33 -4.47
N LEU A 90 -11.00 -6.64 -5.60
CA LEU A 90 -11.71 -5.38 -5.84
C LEU A 90 -12.95 -5.51 -6.73
N ALA A 91 -12.96 -6.46 -7.67
CA ALA A 91 -14.02 -6.67 -8.67
C ALA A 91 -15.34 -7.23 -8.14
#